data_AF-A0A9Q3V766-F1
#
_entry.id   AF-A0A9Q3V766-F1
#
_cell.length_a   1.000
_cell.length_b   1.000
_cell.length_c   1.000
_cell.angle_alpha   90.00
_cell.angle_beta   90.00
_cell.angle_gamma   90.00
#
_symmetry.space_group_name_H-M   'P 1'
#
loop_
_entity.id
_entity.type
_entity.pdbx_description
1 polymer ?
#
loop_
_entity_poly.entity_id
_entity_poly.type
_entity_poly.pdbx_seq_one_letter_code
_entity_poly.pdbx_strand_id
1 'polypeptide(L)'
;MTNDSNGIENENSNNSSQLPVTFIQKLVDNYRNNQLALINQKMAMDDAHSIWFDLVTLKNFIAEVEAKALAIDPNVENIDLGIRFYYAAYGQETQQPIPTNYSKKHTLVMVPTKKEEGLNYDFNPLQEEGKALAITGFALAQNHGDLVPPGASIVESY
;
A
#
# COMPACT_ATOMS: atom_id res chain seq x y z
N MET A 1 54.28 4.64 12.03
CA MET A 1 53.01 5.24 11.54
C MET A 1 52.30 4.15 10.78
N THR A 2 51.37 3.48 11.47
CA THR A 2 50.49 2.44 10.94
C THR A 2 49.43 3.13 10.08
N ASN A 3 49.32 2.72 8.81
CA ASN A 3 48.26 3.15 7.92
C ASN A 3 47.22 2.03 7.90
N ASP A 4 46.26 2.11 8.82
CA ASP A 4 45.07 1.26 8.81
C ASP A 4 44.19 1.70 7.63
N SER A 5 44.24 0.91 6.56
CA SER A 5 43.26 0.98 5.48
C SER A 5 41.97 0.32 5.99
N ASN A 6 41.13 1.09 6.67
CA ASN A 6 39.77 0.68 6.99
C ASN A 6 39.03 0.41 5.68
N GLY A 7 38.76 -0.87 5.45
CA GLY A 7 37.82 -1.33 4.44
C GLY A 7 36.47 -0.66 4.67
N ILE A 8 36.04 0.14 3.70
CA ILE A 8 34.64 0.48 3.55
C ILE A 8 34.02 -0.78 2.96
N GLU A 9 33.57 -1.69 3.83
CA GLU A 9 32.67 -2.75 3.42
C GLU A 9 31.38 -2.08 2.94
N ASN A 10 31.21 -2.07 1.62
CA ASN A 10 29.93 -1.82 0.99
C ASN A 10 28.93 -2.84 1.53
N GLU A 11 28.05 -2.41 2.46
CA GLU A 11 26.84 -3.15 2.82
C GLU A 11 25.89 -3.18 1.60
N ASN A 12 26.21 -4.04 0.64
CA ASN A 12 25.31 -4.37 -0.45
C ASN A 12 24.46 -5.59 -0.06
N SER A 13 23.17 -5.31 0.10
CA SER A 13 22.04 -6.18 -0.23
C SER A 13 21.95 -7.54 0.47
N ASN A 14 21.38 -7.56 1.68
CA ASN A 14 20.65 -8.73 2.19
C ASN A 14 19.15 -8.41 2.32
N ASN A 15 18.55 -7.92 1.23
CA ASN A 15 17.10 -7.72 1.14
C ASN A 15 16.41 -9.04 0.76
N SER A 16 16.52 -10.04 1.64
CA SER A 16 15.70 -11.24 1.50
C SER A 16 14.25 -10.88 1.82
N SER A 17 13.33 -11.06 0.86
CA SER A 17 11.88 -10.91 1.09
C SER A 17 11.28 -12.07 1.90
N GLN A 18 12.09 -12.76 2.71
CA GLN A 18 11.68 -13.90 3.52
C GLN A 18 11.49 -13.49 4.98
N LEU A 19 10.33 -13.79 5.53
CA LEU A 19 10.04 -13.63 6.95
C LEU A 19 9.75 -15.01 7.59
N PRO A 20 10.12 -15.25 8.86
CA PRO A 20 9.75 -16.48 9.54
C PRO A 20 8.23 -16.63 9.62
N VAL A 21 7.71 -17.83 9.32
CA VAL A 21 6.26 -18.12 9.36
C VAL A 21 5.66 -17.80 10.73
N THR A 22 6.35 -18.15 11.82
CA THR A 22 5.90 -17.86 13.19
C THR A 22 5.81 -16.37 13.48
N PHE A 23 6.65 -15.55 12.83
CA PHE A 23 6.60 -14.10 12.96
C PHE A 23 5.40 -13.52 12.21
N ILE A 24 5.14 -13.97 10.97
CA ILE A 24 3.96 -13.59 10.18
C ILE A 24 2.68 -13.92 10.97
N GLN A 25 2.56 -15.16 11.46
CA GLN A 25 1.43 -15.61 12.26
C GLN A 25 1.18 -14.70 13.47
N LYS A 26 2.25 -14.38 14.23
CA LYS A 26 2.15 -13.51 15.40
C LYS A 26 1.67 -12.09 15.04
N LEU A 27 2.10 -11.54 13.90
CA LEU A 27 1.64 -10.23 13.44
C LEU A 27 0.14 -10.25 13.11
N VAL A 28 -0.31 -11.26 12.36
CA VAL A 28 -1.72 -11.44 11.98
C VAL A 28 -2.59 -11.67 13.21
N ASP A 29 -2.18 -12.56 14.12
CA ASP A 29 -2.90 -12.86 15.36
C ASP A 29 -3.00 -11.63 16.26
N ASN A 30 -1.93 -10.85 16.39
CA ASN A 30 -1.97 -9.63 17.20
C ASN A 30 -2.97 -8.61 16.64
N TYR A 31 -3.04 -8.45 15.32
CA TYR A 31 -4.02 -7.55 14.71
C TYR A 31 -5.46 -8.05 14.92
N ARG A 32 -5.71 -9.34 14.64
CA ARG A 32 -7.04 -9.95 14.75
C ARG A 32 -7.56 -9.94 16.19
N ASN A 33 -6.71 -10.33 17.15
CA ASN A 33 -7.12 -10.49 18.54
C ASN A 33 -7.20 -9.17 19.31
N ASN A 34 -6.62 -8.07 18.80
CA ASN A 34 -6.65 -6.77 19.47
C ASN A 34 -7.43 -5.73 18.65
N GLN A 35 -6.83 -5.20 17.57
CA GLN A 35 -7.41 -4.09 16.80
C GLN A 35 -8.74 -4.48 16.16
N LEU A 36 -8.77 -5.59 15.41
CA LEU A 36 -9.98 -6.05 14.73
C LEU A 36 -11.08 -6.41 15.74
N ALA A 37 -10.73 -7.13 16.82
CA ALA A 37 -11.68 -7.47 17.88
C ALA A 37 -12.34 -6.24 18.50
N LEU A 38 -11.57 -5.19 18.78
CA LEU A 38 -12.08 -3.92 19.30
C LEU A 38 -12.97 -3.20 18.29
N ILE A 39 -12.58 -3.16 17.01
CA ILE A 39 -13.37 -2.55 15.93
C ILE A 39 -14.72 -3.27 15.80
N ASN A 40 -14.68 -4.60 15.63
CA ASN A 40 -15.88 -5.43 15.49
C ASN A 40 -16.82 -5.28 16.68
N GLN A 41 -16.29 -5.28 17.90
CA GLN A 41 -17.09 -5.08 19.12
C GLN A 41 -17.72 -3.69 19.17
N LYS A 42 -16.96 -2.63 18.88
CA LYS A 42 -17.45 -1.24 19.01
C LYS A 42 -18.39 -0.83 17.89
N MET A 43 -18.18 -1.35 16.68
CA MET A 43 -18.97 -1.01 15.50
C MET A 43 -20.08 -2.02 15.22
N ALA A 44 -20.18 -3.09 16.01
CA ALA A 44 -21.15 -4.18 15.86
C ALA A 44 -21.17 -4.74 14.42
N MET A 45 -19.98 -5.01 13.88
CA MET A 45 -19.78 -5.46 12.51
C MET A 45 -18.73 -6.55 12.42
N ASP A 46 -18.63 -7.16 11.24
CA ASP A 46 -17.55 -8.06 10.86
C ASP A 46 -16.72 -7.40 9.76
N ASP A 47 -15.64 -6.80 10.20
CA ASP A 47 -14.78 -5.95 9.40
C ASP A 47 -13.76 -6.75 8.58
N ALA A 48 -13.30 -6.16 7.48
CA ALA A 48 -12.25 -6.74 6.66
C ALA A 48 -10.92 -6.72 7.42
N HIS A 49 -10.16 -7.81 7.34
CA HIS A 49 -8.89 -7.96 8.05
C HIS A 49 -7.70 -8.29 7.13
N SER A 50 -7.97 -8.49 5.85
CA SER A 50 -6.98 -8.56 4.79
C SER A 50 -7.60 -8.07 3.49
N ILE A 51 -6.73 -7.75 2.54
CA ILE A 51 -7.10 -7.42 1.17
C ILE A 51 -6.15 -8.14 0.25
N TRP A 52 -6.73 -8.84 -0.72
CA TRP A 52 -5.98 -9.52 -1.74
C TRP A 52 -6.05 -8.73 -3.05
N PHE A 53 -4.90 -8.55 -3.69
CA PHE A 53 -4.79 -8.03 -5.04
C PHE A 53 -4.11 -9.09 -5.90
N ASP A 54 -4.64 -9.33 -7.10
CA ASP A 54 -3.94 -10.17 -8.06
C ASP A 54 -2.66 -9.47 -8.55
N LEU A 55 -1.67 -10.29 -8.95
CA LEU A 55 -0.37 -9.77 -9.38
C LEU A 55 -0.46 -8.95 -10.68
N VAL A 56 -1.44 -9.21 -11.55
CA VAL A 56 -1.59 -8.47 -12.81
C VAL A 56 -2.03 -7.04 -12.49
N THR A 57 -3.01 -6.87 -11.62
CA THR A 57 -3.48 -5.58 -11.14
C THR A 57 -2.37 -4.79 -10.47
N LEU A 58 -1.60 -5.40 -9.55
CA LEU A 58 -0.48 -4.72 -8.89
C LEU A 58 0.59 -4.29 -9.89
N LYS A 59 1.00 -5.17 -10.81
CA LYS A 59 2.02 -4.86 -11.83
C LYS A 59 1.55 -3.76 -12.78
N ASN A 60 0.31 -3.80 -13.22
CA ASN A 60 -0.24 -2.77 -14.10
C ASN A 60 -0.30 -1.42 -13.39
N PHE A 61 -0.69 -1.39 -12.12
CA PHE A 61 -0.69 -0.15 -11.34
C PHE A 61 0.74 0.42 -11.19
N ILE A 62 1.72 -0.42 -10.85
CA ILE A 62 3.14 0.00 -10.79
C ILE A 62 3.61 0.56 -12.14
N ALA A 63 3.34 -0.16 -13.24
CA ALA A 63 3.75 0.27 -14.57
C ALA A 63 3.08 1.60 -14.99
N GLU A 64 1.83 1.82 -14.61
CA GLU A 64 1.13 3.08 -14.86
C GLU A 64 1.73 4.24 -14.06
N VAL A 65 2.12 4.01 -12.80
CA VAL A 65 2.84 4.99 -11.98
C VAL A 65 4.16 5.39 -12.65
N GLU A 66 4.97 4.41 -13.03
CA GLU A 66 6.27 4.64 -13.69
C GLU A 66 6.11 5.41 -15.00
N ALA A 67 5.20 4.97 -15.87
CA ALA A 67 4.98 5.59 -17.17
C ALA A 67 4.51 7.04 -17.07
N LYS A 68 3.59 7.34 -16.14
CA LYS A 68 3.08 8.70 -15.97
C LYS A 68 4.06 9.60 -15.22
N ALA A 69 4.83 9.06 -14.27
CA ALA A 69 5.91 9.80 -13.62
C ALA A 69 6.93 10.27 -14.66
N LEU A 70 7.37 9.36 -15.54
CA LEU A 70 8.33 9.66 -16.62
C LEU A 70 7.78 10.67 -17.64
N ALA A 71 6.47 10.65 -17.90
CA ALA A 71 5.82 11.61 -18.80
C ALA A 71 5.77 13.03 -18.21
N ILE A 72 5.79 13.18 -16.88
CA ILE A 72 5.80 14.46 -16.18
C ILE A 72 7.23 14.96 -16.01
N ASP A 73 8.11 14.12 -15.46
CA ASP A 73 9.51 14.42 -15.19
C ASP A 73 10.39 13.38 -15.91
N PRO A 74 10.96 13.73 -17.08
CA PRO A 74 11.80 12.82 -17.85
C PRO A 74 13.08 12.35 -17.14
N ASN A 75 13.46 12.99 -16.03
CA ASN A 75 14.64 12.63 -15.25
C ASN A 75 14.30 11.84 -13.99
N VAL A 76 13.03 11.49 -13.77
CA VAL A 76 12.63 10.70 -12.60
C VAL A 76 13.27 9.32 -12.65
N GLU A 77 13.87 8.91 -11.54
CA GLU A 77 14.44 7.58 -11.39
C GLU A 77 13.47 6.68 -10.60
N ASN A 78 13.41 5.39 -10.96
CA ASN A 78 12.53 4.44 -10.27
C ASN A 78 12.83 4.31 -8.77
N ILE A 79 14.07 4.60 -8.34
CA ILE A 79 14.45 4.57 -6.92
C ILE A 79 13.75 5.65 -6.09
N ASP A 80 13.28 6.72 -6.74
CA ASP A 80 12.54 7.80 -6.10
C ASP A 80 11.03 7.58 -6.17
N LEU A 81 10.56 6.55 -6.87
CA LEU A 81 9.15 6.19 -6.93
C LEU A 81 8.80 5.17 -5.86
N GLY A 82 7.57 5.26 -5.36
CA GLY A 82 7.04 4.32 -4.39
C GLY A 82 5.53 4.24 -4.42
N ILE A 83 4.98 3.38 -3.56
CA ILE A 83 3.54 3.27 -3.32
C ILE A 83 3.32 3.31 -1.81
N ARG A 84 2.49 4.25 -1.37
CA ARG A 84 1.99 4.31 0.00
C ARG A 84 0.65 3.57 0.08
N PHE A 85 0.53 2.70 1.07
CA PHE A 85 -0.72 2.05 1.42
C PHE A 85 -1.37 2.82 2.56
N TYR A 86 -2.52 3.44 2.31
CA TYR A 86 -3.34 4.02 3.36
C TYR A 86 -4.34 2.99 3.87
N TYR A 87 -4.37 2.78 5.19
CA TYR A 87 -5.53 2.18 5.85
C TYR A 87 -6.71 3.13 5.70
N ALA A 88 -7.76 2.66 5.03
CA ALA A 88 -8.97 3.42 4.75
C ALA A 88 -10.20 2.60 5.15
N ALA A 89 -11.37 3.23 5.08
CA ALA A 89 -12.64 2.53 5.29
C ALA A 89 -13.69 3.07 4.32
N TYR A 90 -14.58 2.19 3.88
CA TYR A 90 -15.76 2.60 3.13
C TYR A 90 -16.73 3.35 4.04
N GLY A 91 -17.47 4.29 3.45
CA GLY A 91 -18.54 4.99 4.15
C GLY A 91 -19.67 4.05 4.59
N GLN A 92 -20.56 4.56 5.44
CA GLN A 92 -21.77 3.85 5.82
C GLN A 92 -22.69 3.58 4.62
N GLU A 93 -22.74 4.49 3.67
CA GLU A 93 -23.41 4.30 2.40
C GLU A 93 -22.35 4.10 1.31
N THR A 94 -22.38 2.96 0.65
CA THR A 94 -21.53 2.70 -0.52
C THR A 94 -22.19 3.28 -1.75
N GLN A 95 -21.43 4.00 -2.58
CA GLN A 95 -21.90 4.46 -3.88
C GLN A 95 -21.39 3.50 -4.97
N GLN A 96 -22.21 3.26 -5.99
CA GLN A 96 -21.80 2.46 -7.16
C GLN A 96 -20.48 3.03 -7.72
N PRO A 97 -19.49 2.19 -8.06
CA PRO A 97 -19.59 0.73 -8.26
C PRO A 97 -19.32 -0.13 -7.01
N ILE A 98 -19.21 0.45 -5.80
CA ILE A 98 -18.86 -0.31 -4.59
C ILE A 98 -20.07 -1.10 -4.09
N PRO A 99 -19.95 -2.44 -3.92
CA PRO A 99 -21.03 -3.27 -3.37
C PRO A 99 -21.42 -2.89 -1.93
N THR A 100 -22.69 -3.00 -1.58
CA THR A 100 -23.21 -2.61 -0.26
C THR A 100 -22.65 -3.43 0.91
N ASN A 101 -22.23 -4.67 0.67
CA ASN A 101 -21.57 -5.51 1.68
C ASN A 101 -20.14 -5.05 2.02
N TYR A 102 -19.61 -4.02 1.35
CA TYR A 102 -18.34 -3.36 1.69
C TYR A 102 -18.57 -2.17 2.63
N SER A 103 -19.82 -1.80 2.91
CA SER A 103 -20.17 -0.70 3.83
C SER A 103 -19.44 -0.80 5.16
N LYS A 104 -18.85 0.33 5.59
CA LYS A 104 -18.06 0.49 6.82
C LYS A 104 -16.77 -0.33 6.91
N LYS A 105 -16.49 -1.22 5.96
CA LYS A 105 -15.35 -2.12 6.04
C LYS A 105 -14.05 -1.39 5.77
N HIS A 106 -12.99 -1.82 6.44
CA HIS A 106 -11.64 -1.40 6.13
C HIS A 106 -11.28 -1.78 4.69
N THR A 107 -10.45 -0.93 4.11
CA THR A 107 -9.85 -1.12 2.80
C THR A 107 -8.45 -0.52 2.79
N LEU A 108 -7.74 -0.68 1.69
CA LEU A 108 -6.45 -0.05 1.44
C LEU A 108 -6.58 0.80 0.18
N VAL A 109 -5.97 1.98 0.21
CA VAL A 109 -5.78 2.80 -0.97
C VAL A 109 -4.28 2.86 -1.26
N MET A 110 -3.88 2.36 -2.41
CA MET A 110 -2.54 2.51 -2.95
C MET A 110 -2.43 3.88 -3.61
N VAL A 111 -1.50 4.71 -3.13
CA VAL A 111 -1.22 6.05 -3.65
C VAL A 111 0.23 6.10 -4.10
N PRO A 112 0.53 6.56 -5.33
CA PRO A 112 1.90 6.73 -5.79
C PRO A 112 2.63 7.75 -4.94
N THR A 113 3.93 7.56 -4.75
CA THR A 113 4.79 8.52 -4.05
C THR A 113 6.02 8.85 -4.87
N LYS A 114 6.51 10.08 -4.73
CA LYS A 114 7.80 10.53 -5.25
C LYS A 114 8.67 11.00 -4.09
N LYS A 115 9.93 10.63 -4.09
CA LYS A 115 10.92 11.08 -3.12
C LYS A 115 11.52 12.41 -3.56
N GLU A 116 11.43 13.41 -2.71
CA GLU A 116 12.07 14.71 -2.91
C GLU A 116 12.75 15.12 -1.61
N GLU A 117 14.00 15.59 -1.69
CA GLU A 117 14.79 16.03 -0.53
C GLU A 117 14.84 15.00 0.62
N GLY A 118 14.77 13.69 0.30
CA GLY A 118 14.79 12.61 1.28
C GLY A 118 13.44 12.25 1.90
N LEU A 119 12.36 12.94 1.53
CA LEU A 119 11.00 12.68 2.02
C LEU A 119 10.13 12.06 0.91
N ASN A 120 9.29 11.09 1.27
CA ASN A 120 8.35 10.46 0.34
C ASN A 120 7.02 11.22 0.35
N TYR A 121 6.73 11.95 -0.71
CA TYR A 121 5.49 12.69 -0.87
C TYR A 121 4.47 11.91 -1.68
N ASP A 122 3.19 12.06 -1.37
CA ASP A 122 2.13 11.55 -2.23
C ASP A 122 2.15 12.31 -3.55
N PHE A 123 2.11 11.55 -4.63
CA PHE A 123 2.31 12.04 -5.98
C PHE A 123 1.10 11.66 -6.82
N ASN A 124 0.43 12.66 -7.38
CA ASN A 124 -0.62 12.46 -8.37
C ASN A 124 -0.06 12.67 -9.78
N PRO A 125 0.30 11.59 -10.50
CA PRO A 125 0.88 11.68 -11.83
C PRO A 125 -0.15 12.04 -12.93
N LEU A 126 -1.34 12.49 -12.54
CA LEU A 126 -2.35 13.04 -13.45
C LEU A 126 -2.33 14.58 -13.48
N GLN A 127 -1.49 15.21 -12.66
CA GLN A 127 -1.38 16.67 -12.58
C GLN A 127 -0.02 17.17 -13.07
N GLU A 128 0.00 18.42 -13.55
CA GLU A 128 1.24 19.09 -13.99
C GLU A 128 2.27 19.22 -12.85
N GLU A 129 3.54 19.35 -13.25
CA GLU A 129 4.79 19.23 -12.49
C GLU A 129 4.93 20.13 -11.23
N GLY A 130 3.95 20.99 -10.93
CA GLY A 130 3.91 21.86 -9.73
C GLY A 130 2.70 21.66 -8.80
N LYS A 131 1.74 20.79 -9.15
CA LYS A 131 0.54 20.51 -8.32
C LYS A 131 0.40 19.05 -7.91
N ALA A 132 1.25 18.17 -8.43
CA ALA A 132 1.21 16.73 -8.18
C ALA A 132 1.34 16.33 -6.70
N LEU A 133 1.75 17.24 -5.81
CA LEU A 133 1.85 17.04 -4.35
C LEU A 133 0.54 17.33 -3.59
N ALA A 134 -0.53 17.75 -4.27
CA ALA A 134 -1.84 17.99 -3.69
C ALA A 134 -2.91 17.11 -4.38
N ILE A 135 -3.44 16.11 -3.68
CA ILE A 135 -4.55 15.28 -4.17
C ILE A 135 -5.80 16.17 -4.31
N THR A 136 -5.99 16.75 -5.50
CA THR A 136 -7.17 17.52 -5.88
C THR A 136 -7.76 16.91 -7.16
N GLY A 137 -9.07 16.75 -7.27
CA GLY A 137 -9.70 16.08 -8.42
C GLY A 137 -9.46 14.57 -8.47
N PHE A 138 -9.36 13.99 -9.67
CA PHE A 138 -9.05 12.56 -9.85
C PHE A 138 -7.57 12.29 -9.59
N ALA A 139 -7.28 11.27 -8.79
CA ALA A 139 -5.92 10.82 -8.53
C ALA A 139 -5.72 9.40 -9.04
N LEU A 140 -4.50 9.14 -9.51
CA LEU A 140 -4.10 7.75 -9.74
C LEU A 140 -3.99 7.07 -8.38
N ALA A 141 -4.91 6.17 -8.10
CA ALA A 141 -4.92 5.36 -6.89
C ALA A 141 -5.61 4.03 -7.17
N GLN A 142 -5.28 3.00 -6.40
CA GLN A 142 -5.90 1.69 -6.53
C GLN A 142 -6.42 1.18 -5.19
N ASN A 143 -7.70 0.80 -5.15
CA ASN A 143 -8.37 0.27 -3.96
C ASN A 143 -9.23 -0.97 -4.26
N HIS A 144 -9.21 -1.47 -5.51
CA HIS A 144 -10.08 -2.55 -5.96
C HIS A 144 -9.43 -3.94 -5.79
N GLY A 145 -9.29 -4.37 -4.53
CA GLY A 145 -8.88 -5.73 -4.15
C GLY A 145 -10.00 -6.47 -3.42
N ASP A 146 -9.87 -7.79 -3.31
CA ASP A 146 -10.84 -8.63 -2.60
C ASP A 146 -10.64 -8.50 -1.08
N LEU A 147 -11.63 -7.93 -0.38
CA LEU A 147 -11.62 -7.85 1.09
C LEU A 147 -11.94 -9.21 1.71
N VAL A 148 -11.29 -9.61 2.78
CA VAL A 148 -11.71 -10.80 3.55
C VAL A 148 -12.13 -10.40 4.96
N PRO A 149 -13.40 -10.60 5.34
CA PRO A 149 -14.61 -10.73 4.50
C PRO A 149 -15.00 -9.41 3.80
N PRO A 150 -15.82 -9.40 2.72
CA PRO A 150 -16.79 -10.42 2.28
C PRO A 150 -16.40 -11.22 1.02
N GLY A 151 -15.14 -11.15 0.58
CA GLY A 151 -14.58 -11.98 -0.49
C GLY A 151 -14.69 -13.48 -0.16
N ALA A 152 -14.48 -14.34 -1.17
CA ALA A 152 -14.65 -15.79 -1.03
C ALA A 152 -13.76 -16.37 0.10
N SER A 153 -14.36 -16.54 1.27
CA SER A 153 -13.68 -16.55 2.57
C SER A 153 -13.19 -17.95 3.02
N ILE A 154 -12.47 -18.71 2.18
CA ILE A 154 -11.99 -20.06 2.60
C ILE A 154 -10.52 -20.36 2.22
N VAL A 155 -9.76 -19.44 1.63
CA VAL A 155 -8.39 -19.77 1.11
C VAL A 155 -7.24 -19.14 1.91
N GLU A 156 -7.53 -18.36 2.96
CA GLU A 156 -6.49 -17.76 3.79
C GLU A 156 -6.02 -18.72 4.90
N SER A 157 -4.71 -18.96 4.99
CA SER A 157 -4.10 -19.83 6.01
C SER A 157 -3.01 -19.09 6.79
N TYR A 158 -3.41 -18.06 7.53
CA TYR A 158 -2.66 -17.41 8.60
C TYR A 158 -3.69 -16.90 9.58
#